data_AF-A0A8T3N322-F1
#
_entry.id   AF-A0A8T3N322-F1
#
_cell.length_a   1.000
_cell.length_b   1.000
_cell.length_c   1.000
_cell.angle_alpha   90.00
_cell.angle_beta   90.00
_cell.angle_gamma   90.00
#
_symmetry.space_group_name_H-M   'P 1'
#
loop_
_entity.id
_entity.type
_entity.pdbx_description
1 polymer ?
#
loop_
_entity_poly.entity_id
_entity_poly.type
_entity_poly.pdbx_seq_one_letter_code
_entity_poly.pdbx_strand_id
1 'polypeptide(L)'
;MRKISRYPFATLGLIVGLGLSLAGAATTAADTHLTQSGVFGVHFLADSAEYAGVRCTYDNASTISAIRVRDPFVFARSRTSGVDTQWVSWYFRIQAQTPGDTTWTSVATSPVSKKTATDAQVANFSPITKTFAGTAAKQYRVLVVIRWYGQDGTTEVGRATHRPDWYSWEGVPSFEGLCPGGLF
;
A
#
# COMPACT_ATOMS: atom_id res chain seq x y z
N MET A 1 30.27 13.46 81.37
CA MET A 1 31.61 13.21 80.80
C MET A 1 31.59 11.94 79.97
N ARG A 2 32.09 12.01 78.71
CA ARG A 2 32.46 10.91 77.77
C ARG A 2 31.29 10.00 77.29
N LYS A 3 31.19 9.57 76.04
CA LYS A 3 31.95 9.78 74.79
C LYS A 3 31.01 9.39 73.63
N ILE A 4 31.06 10.13 72.53
CA ILE A 4 30.43 9.82 71.24
C ILE A 4 31.07 8.55 70.67
N SER A 5 30.26 7.65 70.09
CA SER A 5 30.71 6.78 69.00
C SER A 5 29.58 6.65 67.98
N ARG A 6 29.80 7.25 66.81
CA ARG A 6 29.01 7.07 65.59
C ARG A 6 29.63 5.90 64.83
N TYR A 7 28.82 4.94 64.41
CA TYR A 7 29.20 3.98 63.38
C TYR A 7 28.42 4.22 62.08
N PRO A 8 29.05 4.02 60.91
CA PRO A 8 28.57 4.51 59.62
C PRO A 8 27.90 3.41 58.78
N PHE A 9 27.15 3.86 57.78
CA PHE A 9 26.91 3.27 56.45
C PHE A 9 26.63 1.75 56.31
N ALA A 10 25.41 1.42 55.90
CA ALA A 10 25.16 0.42 54.86
C ALA A 10 23.81 0.64 54.15
N THR A 11 23.91 1.26 52.97
CA THR A 11 23.14 1.06 51.72
C THR A 11 21.98 0.06 51.69
N LEU A 12 20.84 0.50 51.13
CA LEU A 12 20.21 -0.19 49.99
C LEU A 12 19.28 0.79 49.24
N GLY A 13 19.84 1.43 48.21
CA GLY A 13 19.07 2.16 47.21
C GLY A 13 18.56 1.19 46.15
N LEU A 14 17.25 1.01 46.08
CA LEU A 14 16.60 0.23 45.02
C LEU A 14 16.14 1.20 43.92
N ILE A 15 17.01 1.51 42.97
CA ILE A 15 16.61 2.16 41.71
C ILE A 15 16.18 1.04 40.76
N VAL A 16 14.87 0.76 40.72
CA VAL A 16 14.29 -0.07 39.66
C VAL A 16 14.03 0.87 38.48
N GLY A 17 14.98 0.89 37.55
CA GLY A 17 14.84 1.56 36.27
C GLY A 17 13.78 0.86 35.43
N LEU A 18 12.62 1.49 35.28
CA LEU A 18 11.62 1.07 34.29
C LEU A 18 12.07 1.59 32.92
N GLY A 19 12.94 0.81 32.26
CA GLY A 19 13.29 1.04 30.86
C GLY A 19 12.08 0.75 29.99
N LEU A 20 11.36 1.79 29.56
CA LEU A 20 10.36 1.69 28.51
C LEU A 20 11.08 1.35 27.18
N SER A 21 11.18 0.07 26.87
CA SER A 21 11.48 -0.38 25.52
C SER A 21 10.26 -0.09 24.65
N LEU A 22 10.21 1.10 24.03
CA LEU A 22 9.39 1.30 22.83
C LEU A 22 10.02 0.44 21.72
N ALA A 23 9.67 -0.84 21.71
CA ALA A 23 9.81 -1.64 20.51
C ALA A 23 8.87 -1.01 19.48
N GLY A 24 9.45 -0.25 18.56
CA GLY A 24 8.76 0.18 17.36
C GLY A 24 8.25 -1.08 16.67
N ALA A 25 6.94 -1.28 16.70
CA ALA A 25 6.30 -2.21 15.80
C ALA A 25 6.64 -1.71 14.39
N ALA A 26 7.60 -2.37 13.75
CA ALA A 26 7.78 -2.23 12.32
C ALA A 26 6.47 -2.76 11.72
N THR A 27 5.53 -1.86 11.46
CA THR A 27 4.41 -2.15 10.58
C THR A 27 5.07 -2.59 9.28
N THR A 28 5.06 -3.89 9.01
CA THR A 28 5.42 -4.42 7.70
C THR A 28 4.63 -3.60 6.69
N ALA A 29 5.33 -2.82 5.87
CA ALA A 29 4.70 -1.98 4.87
C ALA A 29 3.80 -2.89 4.02
N ALA A 30 2.53 -2.53 3.98
CA ALA A 30 1.48 -3.33 3.38
C ALA A 30 1.71 -3.51 1.87
N ASP A 31 2.21 -2.44 1.22
CA ASP A 31 2.58 -2.36 -0.18
C ASP A 31 4.01 -1.79 -0.38
N THR A 32 4.56 -1.94 -1.58
CA THR A 32 5.84 -1.35 -1.97
C THR A 32 5.63 -0.03 -2.73
N HIS A 33 6.05 1.07 -2.11
CA HIS A 33 6.16 2.38 -2.77
C HIS A 33 7.28 2.36 -3.82
N LEU A 34 6.96 2.66 -5.09
CA LEU A 34 7.92 2.71 -6.18
C LEU A 34 8.42 4.11 -6.51
N THR A 35 7.50 5.04 -6.77
CA THR A 35 7.84 6.41 -7.18
C THR A 35 6.87 7.43 -6.60
N GLN A 36 7.35 8.65 -6.39
CA GLN A 36 6.55 9.81 -6.03
C GLN A 36 7.15 11.08 -6.63
N SER A 37 6.28 12.04 -6.96
CA SER A 37 6.68 13.34 -7.51
C SER A 37 5.61 14.39 -7.31
N GLY A 38 6.01 15.66 -7.29
CA GLY A 38 5.11 16.80 -7.17
C GLY A 38 4.53 16.97 -5.77
N VAL A 39 3.31 17.52 -5.68
CA VAL A 39 2.63 17.81 -4.41
C VAL A 39 1.56 16.77 -4.13
N PHE A 40 1.63 16.14 -2.96
CA PHE A 40 0.77 15.02 -2.58
C PHE A 40 0.39 15.07 -1.10
N GLY A 41 -0.70 14.40 -0.75
CA GLY A 41 -1.12 14.11 0.62
C GLY A 41 -0.63 12.74 1.08
N VAL A 42 -0.97 12.37 2.32
CA VAL A 42 -0.74 11.00 2.82
C VAL A 42 -1.47 10.00 1.94
N HIS A 43 -0.81 8.87 1.66
CA HIS A 43 -1.38 7.83 0.81
C HIS A 43 -0.68 6.49 1.03
N PHE A 44 -1.42 5.40 0.84
CA PHE A 44 -0.90 4.03 0.88
C PHE A 44 -1.96 3.06 0.34
N LEU A 45 -1.54 1.84 0.00
CA LEU A 45 -2.45 0.72 -0.25
C LEU A 45 -2.35 -0.25 0.93
N ALA A 46 -3.47 -0.57 1.56
CA ALA A 46 -3.46 -1.55 2.64
C ALA A 46 -3.68 -2.96 2.09
N ASP A 47 -2.62 -3.76 2.09
CA ASP A 47 -2.64 -5.19 1.84
C ASP A 47 -1.84 -6.02 2.85
N SER A 48 -2.23 -7.29 2.94
CA SER A 48 -1.63 -8.30 3.80
C SER A 48 -1.96 -9.68 3.24
N ALA A 49 -1.37 -10.74 3.79
CA ALA A 49 -1.70 -12.11 3.42
C ALA A 49 -3.21 -12.40 3.53
N GLU A 50 -3.84 -11.92 4.61
CA GLU A 50 -5.26 -12.15 4.89
C GLU A 50 -6.17 -11.23 4.07
N TYR A 51 -5.68 -10.03 3.74
CA TYR A 51 -6.43 -9.05 2.96
C TYR A 51 -5.62 -8.54 1.77
N ALA A 52 -5.40 -9.43 0.80
CA ALA A 52 -4.61 -9.15 -0.40
C ALA A 52 -5.08 -7.88 -1.13
N GLY A 53 -4.12 -7.09 -1.60
CA GLY A 53 -4.36 -5.84 -2.34
C GLY A 53 -4.91 -6.11 -3.73
N VAL A 54 -4.61 -7.29 -4.26
CA VAL A 54 -5.06 -7.77 -5.57
C VAL A 54 -5.72 -9.13 -5.46
N ARG A 55 -6.82 -9.30 -6.18
CA ARG A 55 -7.45 -10.59 -6.44
C ARG A 55 -7.45 -10.87 -7.94
N CYS A 56 -6.93 -12.03 -8.32
CA CYS A 56 -6.94 -12.54 -9.68
C CYS A 56 -8.01 -13.62 -9.83
N THR A 57 -8.86 -13.44 -10.83
CA THR A 57 -9.91 -14.39 -11.20
C THR A 57 -9.45 -15.11 -12.46
N TYR A 58 -9.58 -16.43 -12.45
CA TYR A 58 -9.22 -17.30 -13.56
C TYR A 58 -10.48 -17.82 -14.24
N ASP A 59 -10.38 -18.07 -15.55
CA ASP A 59 -11.38 -18.83 -16.29
C ASP A 59 -11.15 -20.35 -16.16
N ASN A 60 -12.01 -21.14 -16.82
CA ASN A 60 -11.92 -22.60 -16.83
C ASN A 60 -10.66 -23.13 -17.51
N ALA A 61 -9.97 -22.32 -18.32
CA ALA A 61 -8.69 -22.65 -18.93
C ALA A 61 -7.51 -22.26 -18.02
N SER A 62 -7.78 -21.93 -16.75
CA SER A 62 -6.80 -21.43 -15.79
C SER A 62 -6.06 -20.19 -16.32
N THR A 63 -6.70 -19.36 -17.14
CA THR A 63 -6.15 -18.10 -17.62
C THR A 63 -6.77 -16.94 -16.86
N ILE A 64 -5.98 -15.91 -16.53
CA ILE A 64 -6.52 -14.72 -15.86
C ILE A 64 -7.61 -14.08 -16.74
N SER A 65 -8.81 -13.93 -16.19
CA SER A 65 -9.96 -13.32 -16.83
C SER A 65 -10.30 -11.94 -16.25
N ALA A 66 -9.94 -11.71 -14.97
CA ALA A 66 -10.11 -10.42 -14.32
C ALA A 66 -9.09 -10.20 -13.19
N ILE A 67 -8.76 -8.93 -12.97
CA ILE A 67 -8.00 -8.47 -11.81
C ILE A 67 -8.83 -7.43 -11.07
N ARG A 68 -9.04 -7.65 -9.77
CA ARG A 68 -9.65 -6.69 -8.85
C ARG A 68 -8.60 -6.15 -7.89
N VAL A 69 -8.51 -4.83 -7.79
CA VAL A 69 -7.55 -4.14 -6.92
C VAL A 69 -8.31 -3.37 -5.85
N ARG A 70 -7.89 -3.50 -4.59
CA ARG A 70 -8.42 -2.71 -3.47
C ARG A 70 -8.17 -1.23 -3.70
N ASP A 71 -9.07 -0.40 -3.20
CA ASP A 71 -8.88 1.04 -3.22
C ASP A 71 -7.77 1.48 -2.27
N PRO A 72 -6.94 2.45 -2.67
CA PRO A 72 -5.94 3.04 -1.80
C PRO A 72 -6.58 4.07 -0.85
N PHE A 73 -5.93 4.29 0.29
CA PHE A 73 -6.22 5.44 1.14
C PHE A 73 -5.50 6.65 0.57
N VAL A 74 -6.24 7.72 0.27
CA VAL A 74 -5.68 8.94 -0.33
C VAL A 74 -6.27 10.16 0.34
N PHE A 75 -5.40 10.97 0.94
CA PHE A 75 -5.74 12.27 1.53
C PHE A 75 -5.37 13.41 0.58
N ALA A 76 -6.00 14.57 0.77
CA ALA A 76 -5.50 15.80 0.16
C ALA A 76 -4.18 16.23 0.82
N ARG A 77 -3.41 17.07 0.14
CA ARG A 77 -2.26 17.72 0.75
C ARG A 77 -2.73 18.76 1.77
N SER A 78 -2.16 18.73 2.97
CA SER A 78 -2.31 19.82 3.94
C SER A 78 -1.45 21.03 3.53
N ARG A 79 -2.06 22.21 3.45
CA ARG A 79 -1.44 23.48 3.01
C ARG A 79 -1.60 24.59 4.05
N THR A 80 -2.66 24.51 4.84
CA THR A 80 -3.08 25.54 5.80
C THR A 80 -3.32 24.91 7.18
N SER A 81 -3.67 25.72 8.17
CA SER A 81 -4.14 25.24 9.48
C SER A 81 -5.61 24.79 9.49
N GLY A 82 -6.35 25.04 8.41
CA GLY A 82 -7.72 24.59 8.22
C GLY A 82 -7.80 23.28 7.43
N VAL A 83 -9.02 22.81 7.18
CA VAL A 83 -9.26 21.60 6.36
C VAL A 83 -9.03 21.92 4.89
N ASP A 84 -8.00 21.32 4.31
CA ASP A 84 -7.67 21.45 2.90
C ASP A 84 -8.40 20.41 2.06
N THR A 85 -8.96 20.84 0.93
CA THR A 85 -9.67 19.96 0.00
C THR A 85 -8.96 19.91 -1.34
N GLN A 86 -8.91 18.73 -1.95
CA GLN A 86 -8.27 18.51 -3.24
C GLN A 86 -8.95 17.39 -4.03
N TRP A 87 -8.99 17.53 -5.35
CA TRP A 87 -9.30 16.42 -6.22
C TRP A 87 -8.13 15.43 -6.25
N VAL A 88 -8.45 14.15 -6.13
CA VAL A 88 -7.52 13.04 -6.23
C VAL A 88 -8.09 11.97 -7.16
N SER A 89 -7.23 11.21 -7.80
CA SER A 89 -7.65 10.05 -8.57
C SER A 89 -6.72 8.87 -8.36
N TRP A 90 -7.23 7.70 -8.67
CA TRP A 90 -6.40 6.52 -8.82
C TRP A 90 -6.91 5.64 -9.96
N TYR A 91 -5.99 4.82 -10.44
CA TYR A 91 -6.24 3.73 -11.38
C TYR A 91 -5.10 2.74 -11.22
N PHE A 92 -5.18 1.59 -11.89
CA PHE A 92 -4.08 0.65 -11.91
C PHE A 92 -3.74 0.19 -13.32
N ARG A 93 -2.48 -0.23 -13.49
CA ARG A 93 -1.96 -0.88 -14.68
C ARG A 93 -1.67 -2.33 -14.36
N ILE A 94 -2.06 -3.20 -15.27
CA ILE A 94 -1.65 -4.60 -15.25
C ILE A 94 -0.41 -4.67 -16.13
N GLN A 95 0.67 -5.18 -15.56
CA GLN A 95 1.90 -5.45 -16.27
C GLN A 95 2.12 -6.95 -16.41
N ALA A 96 2.72 -7.35 -17.52
CA ALA A 96 3.10 -8.72 -17.80
C ALA A 96 4.59 -8.84 -18.11
N GLN A 97 5.17 -9.97 -17.75
CA GLN A 97 6.49 -10.40 -18.18
C GLN A 97 6.45 -11.88 -18.59
N THR A 98 7.41 -12.30 -19.41
CA THR A 98 7.71 -13.74 -19.55
C THR A 98 8.38 -14.23 -18.26
N PRO A 99 8.03 -15.40 -17.71
CA PRO A 99 8.77 -15.97 -16.59
C PRO A 99 10.29 -16.01 -16.88
N GLY A 100 11.11 -15.54 -15.95
CA GLY A 100 12.57 -15.44 -16.11
C GLY A 100 13.07 -14.18 -16.82
N ASP A 101 12.18 -13.37 -17.40
CA ASP A 101 12.51 -12.04 -17.90
C ASP A 101 12.53 -11.02 -16.73
N THR A 102 13.16 -9.88 -16.97
CA THR A 102 13.21 -8.74 -16.03
C THR A 102 12.35 -7.57 -16.50
N THR A 103 11.89 -7.60 -17.76
CA THR A 103 11.16 -6.49 -18.37
C THR A 103 9.65 -6.64 -18.17
N TRP A 104 9.07 -5.67 -17.48
CA TRP A 104 7.62 -5.58 -17.28
C TRP A 104 6.98 -4.63 -18.29
N THR A 105 5.96 -5.12 -19.01
CA THR A 105 5.23 -4.34 -20.02
C THR A 105 3.78 -4.14 -19.60
N SER A 106 3.22 -2.95 -19.80
CA SER A 106 1.81 -2.70 -19.47
C SER A 106 0.91 -3.34 -20.53
N VAL A 107 0.01 -4.22 -20.12
CA VAL A 107 -0.89 -4.97 -21.02
C VAL A 107 -2.36 -4.55 -20.88
N ALA A 108 -2.73 -3.96 -19.74
CA ALA A 108 -4.06 -3.40 -19.55
C ALA A 108 -4.01 -2.26 -18.52
N THR A 109 -5.01 -1.37 -18.59
CA THR A 109 -5.20 -0.26 -17.65
C THR A 109 -6.66 -0.22 -17.22
N SER A 110 -6.92 0.03 -15.95
CA SER A 110 -8.27 0.20 -15.42
C SER A 110 -8.85 1.57 -15.82
N PRO A 111 -10.17 1.77 -15.70
CA PRO A 111 -10.73 3.11 -15.64
C PRO A 111 -10.11 3.94 -14.51
N VAL A 112 -10.16 5.26 -14.65
CA VAL A 112 -9.74 6.21 -13.61
C VAL A 112 -10.90 6.50 -12.69
N SER A 113 -10.70 6.31 -11.38
CA SER A 113 -11.65 6.75 -10.34
C SER A 113 -11.16 8.06 -9.75
N LYS A 114 -12.00 9.09 -9.78
CA LYS A 114 -11.66 10.44 -9.32
C LYS A 114 -12.68 10.92 -8.30
N LYS A 115 -12.18 11.44 -7.18
CA LYS A 115 -12.98 11.89 -6.03
C LYS A 115 -12.31 13.08 -5.35
N THR A 116 -13.06 13.72 -4.46
CA THR A 116 -12.52 14.72 -3.55
C THR A 116 -12.02 14.04 -2.27
N ALA A 117 -10.86 14.46 -1.79
CA ALA A 117 -10.34 14.13 -0.46
C ALA A 117 -10.13 15.41 0.34
N THR A 118 -10.02 15.28 1.67
CA THR A 118 -9.46 16.32 2.51
C THR A 118 -8.16 15.85 3.16
N ASP A 119 -7.43 16.76 3.79
CA ASP A 119 -6.24 16.41 4.57
C ASP A 119 -6.57 15.74 5.93
N ALA A 120 -7.85 15.74 6.31
CA ALA A 120 -8.38 15.04 7.49
C ALA A 120 -9.18 13.77 7.15
N GLN A 121 -9.63 13.61 5.91
CA GLN A 121 -10.51 12.51 5.48
C GLN A 121 -10.10 11.96 4.12
N VAL A 122 -10.01 10.63 4.04
CA VAL A 122 -9.69 9.93 2.80
C VAL A 122 -10.77 10.10 1.74
N ALA A 123 -10.35 10.12 0.47
CA ALA A 123 -11.30 9.95 -0.64
C ALA A 123 -12.04 8.62 -0.51
N ASN A 124 -13.37 8.68 -0.58
CA ASN A 124 -14.22 7.50 -0.54
C ASN A 124 -14.21 6.78 -1.90
N PHE A 125 -13.14 6.04 -2.16
CA PHE A 125 -12.99 5.21 -3.34
C PHE A 125 -13.68 3.85 -3.15
N SER A 126 -13.71 3.08 -4.22
CA SER A 126 -14.17 1.69 -4.19
C SER A 126 -13.20 0.85 -5.02
N PRO A 127 -13.01 -0.43 -4.69
CA PRO A 127 -12.17 -1.33 -5.46
C PRO A 127 -12.54 -1.36 -6.94
N ILE A 128 -11.55 -1.46 -7.81
CA ILE A 128 -11.77 -1.49 -9.27
C ILE A 128 -11.47 -2.89 -9.78
N THR A 129 -12.37 -3.43 -10.60
CA THR A 129 -12.16 -4.67 -11.37
C THR A 129 -11.88 -4.32 -12.83
N LYS A 130 -10.83 -4.92 -13.39
CA LYS A 130 -10.51 -4.87 -14.81
C LYS A 130 -10.55 -6.29 -15.39
N THR A 131 -11.49 -6.52 -16.29
CA THR A 131 -11.49 -7.70 -17.15
C THR A 131 -10.44 -7.54 -18.24
N PHE A 132 -9.70 -8.61 -18.49
CA PHE A 132 -8.78 -8.73 -19.62
C PHE A 132 -8.46 -10.21 -19.84
N ALA A 133 -8.11 -10.57 -21.07
CA ALA A 133 -7.65 -11.93 -21.38
C ALA A 133 -6.15 -12.01 -21.12
N GLY A 134 -5.77 -12.72 -20.06
CA GLY A 134 -4.39 -13.11 -19.80
C GLY A 134 -3.90 -14.20 -20.76
N THR A 135 -2.71 -14.70 -20.50
CA THR A 135 -2.14 -15.88 -21.14
C THR A 135 -1.34 -16.67 -20.12
N ALA A 136 -1.44 -17.99 -20.19
CA ALA A 136 -0.69 -18.92 -19.35
C ALA A 136 0.83 -18.71 -19.40
N ALA A 137 1.36 -18.18 -20.51
CA ALA A 137 2.79 -18.00 -20.73
C ALA A 137 3.42 -16.78 -20.02
N LYS A 138 2.66 -16.03 -19.21
CA LYS A 138 3.11 -14.77 -18.60
C LYS A 138 2.92 -14.76 -17.09
N GLN A 139 3.66 -13.89 -16.42
CA GLN A 139 3.42 -13.49 -15.03
C GLN A 139 2.87 -12.08 -15.00
N TYR A 140 1.96 -11.81 -14.08
CA TYR A 140 1.25 -10.54 -14.00
C TYR A 140 1.47 -9.84 -12.66
N ARG A 141 1.73 -8.54 -12.71
CA ARG A 141 1.73 -7.66 -11.54
C ARG A 141 0.85 -6.45 -11.78
N VAL A 142 0.56 -5.74 -10.69
CA VAL A 142 -0.26 -4.53 -10.69
C VAL A 142 0.57 -3.36 -10.23
N LEU A 143 0.42 -2.21 -10.90
CA LEU A 143 0.89 -0.92 -10.40
C LEU A 143 -0.31 -0.02 -10.14
N VAL A 144 -0.48 0.40 -8.89
CA VAL A 144 -1.48 1.39 -8.49
C VAL A 144 -0.89 2.78 -8.67
N VAL A 145 -1.58 3.64 -9.42
CA VAL A 145 -1.15 5.01 -9.69
C VAL A 145 -2.15 5.97 -9.08
N ILE A 146 -1.66 6.83 -8.19
CA ILE A 146 -2.43 7.86 -7.49
C ILE A 146 -2.01 9.23 -8.03
N ARG A 147 -2.97 10.14 -8.19
CA ARG A 147 -2.73 11.51 -8.68
C ARG A 147 -3.46 12.52 -7.82
N TRP A 148 -2.81 13.67 -7.64
CA TRP A 148 -3.37 14.86 -7.00
C TRP A 148 -3.50 15.96 -8.04
N TYR A 149 -4.57 16.75 -7.95
CA TYR A 149 -4.89 17.79 -8.92
C TYR A 149 -4.88 19.19 -8.31
N GLY A 150 -4.60 20.20 -9.12
CA GLY A 150 -4.69 21.61 -8.76
C GLY A 150 -6.11 22.04 -8.40
N GLN A 151 -6.28 23.33 -8.08
CA GLN A 151 -7.60 23.89 -7.74
C GLN A 151 -8.60 23.81 -8.88
N ASP A 152 -8.13 23.82 -10.13
CA ASP A 152 -8.95 23.60 -11.33
C ASP A 152 -9.54 22.18 -11.40
N GLY A 153 -9.03 21.27 -10.56
CA GLY A 153 -9.39 19.87 -10.55
C GLY A 153 -8.95 19.11 -11.78
N THR A 154 -8.18 19.68 -12.72
CA THR A 154 -7.80 19.05 -13.99
C THR A 154 -6.29 18.92 -14.16
N THR A 155 -5.53 19.91 -13.68
CA THR A 155 -4.06 19.90 -13.76
C THR A 155 -3.50 18.93 -12.73
N GLU A 156 -2.77 17.91 -13.18
CA GLU A 156 -2.04 17.02 -12.28
C GLU A 156 -0.86 17.77 -11.65
N VAL A 157 -0.81 17.80 -10.32
CA VAL A 157 0.24 18.49 -9.55
C VAL A 157 1.09 17.53 -8.72
N GLY A 158 0.65 16.29 -8.56
CA GLY A 158 1.42 15.24 -7.91
C GLY A 158 0.98 13.85 -8.31
N ARG A 159 1.89 12.89 -8.13
CA ARG A 159 1.70 11.48 -8.49
C ARG A 159 2.49 10.56 -7.58
N ALA A 160 1.92 9.41 -7.27
CA ALA A 160 2.59 8.29 -6.63
C ALA A 160 2.28 6.97 -7.35
N THR A 161 3.22 6.02 -7.29
CA THR A 161 3.04 4.66 -7.80
C THR A 161 3.39 3.64 -6.74
N HIS A 162 2.47 2.72 -6.50
CA HIS A 162 2.57 1.64 -5.52
C HIS A 162 2.49 0.29 -6.22
N ARG A 163 3.17 -0.72 -5.67
CA ARG A 163 3.04 -2.11 -6.07
C ARG A 163 2.45 -2.88 -4.88
N PRO A 164 1.26 -3.49 -5.03
CA PRO A 164 0.75 -4.44 -4.05
C PRO A 164 1.74 -5.58 -3.86
N ASP A 165 1.93 -6.03 -2.62
CA ASP A 165 2.83 -7.14 -2.31
C ASP A 165 2.07 -8.45 -2.06
N TRP A 166 0.78 -8.36 -1.71
CA TRP A 166 -0.08 -9.53 -1.49
C TRP A 166 -1.15 -9.69 -2.56
N TYR A 167 -1.14 -10.86 -3.19
CA TYR A 167 -2.10 -11.29 -4.20
C TYR A 167 -2.90 -12.50 -3.70
N SER A 168 -4.14 -12.60 -4.18
CA SER A 168 -5.04 -13.72 -3.93
C SER A 168 -5.68 -14.21 -5.22
N TRP A 169 -6.21 -15.43 -5.19
CA TRP A 169 -6.71 -16.15 -6.37
C TRP A 169 -8.12 -16.66 -6.12
N GLU A 170 -8.94 -16.67 -7.17
CA GLU A 170 -10.24 -17.32 -7.20
C GLU A 170 -10.31 -18.25 -8.42
N GLY A 171 -10.69 -19.51 -8.20
CA GLY A 171 -10.88 -20.50 -9.25
C GLY A 171 -9.68 -21.41 -9.57
N VAL A 172 -8.58 -21.35 -8.81
CA VAL A 172 -7.37 -22.20 -8.98
C VAL A 172 -6.74 -22.56 -7.62
N PRO A 173 -5.89 -23.62 -7.53
CA PRO A 173 -5.12 -23.96 -6.32
C PRO A 173 -4.25 -22.78 -5.83
N SER A 174 -3.96 -22.74 -4.53
CA SER A 174 -3.19 -21.66 -3.89
C SER A 174 -1.75 -21.58 -4.39
N PHE A 175 -1.34 -20.42 -4.91
CA PHE A 175 0.07 -20.05 -5.14
C PHE A 175 0.55 -19.09 -4.06
N GLU A 176 1.87 -18.92 -3.97
CA GLU A 176 2.51 -17.78 -3.30
C GLU A 176 3.03 -16.80 -4.38
N GLY A 177 2.82 -15.48 -4.21
CA GLY A 177 3.50 -14.45 -5.02
C GLY A 177 2.60 -13.58 -5.91
N LEU A 178 3.01 -13.35 -7.16
CA LEU A 178 2.29 -12.56 -8.18
C LEU A 178 1.19 -13.38 -8.84
N CYS A 179 0.33 -12.78 -9.69
CA CYS A 179 -0.65 -13.57 -10.44
C CYS A 179 0.01 -14.37 -11.55
N PRO A 180 0.06 -15.71 -11.47
CA PRO A 180 0.49 -16.52 -12.59
C PRO A 180 -0.51 -16.33 -13.73
N GLY A 181 -0.04 -16.28 -14.96
CA GLY A 181 -0.90 -16.20 -16.13
C GLY A 181 -1.73 -17.46 -16.38
N GLY A 182 -1.33 -18.56 -15.75
CA GLY A 182 -2.01 -19.83 -15.71
C GLY A 182 -1.10 -20.92 -15.15
N LEU A 183 -1.70 -22.07 -14.90
CA LEU A 183 -1.03 -23.22 -14.29
C LEU A 183 -0.12 -23.95 -15.28
N PHE A 184 1.03 -24.34 -14.73
CA PHE A 184 1.90 -25.42 -15.18
C PHE A 184 1.43 -26.72 -14.56
#